data_AF-A0A8J7PI15-F1
#
_entry.id   AF-A0A8J7PI15-F1
#
_cell.length_a   1.000
_cell.length_b   1.000
_cell.length_c   1.000
_cell.angle_alpha   90.00
_cell.angle_beta   90.00
_cell.angle_gamma   90.00
#
_symmetry.space_group_name_H-M   'P 1'
#
loop_
_entity.id
_entity.type
_entity.pdbx_description
1 polymer ?
#
loop_
_entity_poly.entity_id
_entity_poly.type
_entity_poly.pdbx_seq_one_letter_code
_entity_poly.pdbx_strand_id
1 'polypeptide(L)'
;MRLLLPLVLVLGLLSQAAFAGHPGATWQAKSLPSKSIYGVAKASVGKEMWKGFGLANGTLGCAAAVSNVLRQAGVSSVRSPLVTAMRLQLLRQSNGCLERVIRDGEGEEIDDAVLLKDCQPGDILLAFRDPPSKLNAGTSAHCGIMGQGTQVYTNNWMDGIWTEVEIHQMFDAYPYVRLLRLGAGGQMINGVKTADSDRVKQAGKILNKRAGR
;
A
#
# COMPACT_ATOMS: atom_id res chain seq x y z
N MET A 1 26.37 7.39 69.08
CA MET A 1 25.17 7.01 68.31
C MET A 1 25.35 7.46 66.87
N ARG A 2 24.92 6.61 65.92
CA ARG A 2 24.89 6.75 64.45
C ARG A 2 26.03 6.09 63.69
N LEU A 3 25.62 4.99 63.05
CA LEU A 3 26.36 4.05 62.22
C LEU A 3 26.83 4.69 60.91
N LEU A 4 28.00 4.26 60.46
CA LEU A 4 28.44 4.26 59.07
C LEU A 4 27.64 3.20 58.29
N LEU A 5 27.05 3.57 57.15
CA LEU A 5 26.55 2.62 56.15
C LEU A 5 27.00 3.09 54.75
N PRO A 6 27.47 2.19 53.87
CA PRO A 6 28.01 2.55 52.57
C PRO A 6 26.90 2.67 51.52
N LEU A 7 26.91 3.75 50.74
CA LEU A 7 26.04 3.91 49.57
C LEU A 7 26.71 3.22 48.37
N VAL A 8 26.25 2.03 48.05
CA VAL A 8 26.60 1.28 46.84
C VAL A 8 25.87 1.90 45.66
N LEU A 9 26.60 2.56 44.75
CA LEU A 9 26.05 3.06 43.49
C LEU A 9 26.07 1.92 42.45
N VAL A 10 24.89 1.35 42.16
CA VAL A 10 24.72 0.31 41.14
C VAL A 10 24.71 0.97 39.76
N LEU A 11 25.74 0.71 38.96
CA LEU A 11 25.79 1.02 37.53
C LEU A 11 24.72 0.19 36.80
N GLY A 12 23.62 0.85 36.41
CA GLY A 12 22.63 0.28 35.52
C GLY A 12 23.20 0.14 34.10
N LEU A 13 23.51 -1.11 33.71
CA LEU A 13 23.71 -1.47 32.31
C LEU A 13 22.38 -1.25 31.56
N LEU A 14 22.30 -0.18 30.77
CA LEU A 14 21.29 -0.05 29.72
C LEU A 14 21.65 -1.05 28.62
N SER A 15 20.93 -2.17 28.60
CA SER A 15 20.92 -3.13 27.50
C SER A 15 20.50 -2.42 26.22
N GLN A 16 21.45 -2.11 25.37
CA GLN A 16 21.18 -1.82 23.96
C GLN A 16 20.70 -3.12 23.33
N ALA A 17 19.38 -3.26 23.18
CA ALA A 17 18.81 -4.26 22.30
C ALA A 17 19.21 -3.88 20.87
N ALA A 18 20.34 -4.41 20.42
CA ALA A 18 20.74 -4.37 19.03
C ALA A 18 19.66 -5.11 18.23
N PHE A 19 18.81 -4.36 17.53
CA PHE A 19 17.96 -4.91 16.48
C PHE A 19 18.89 -5.45 15.39
N ALA A 20 19.19 -6.74 15.47
CA ALA A 20 19.82 -7.48 14.40
C ALA A 20 18.89 -7.42 13.17
N GLY A 21 19.23 -6.52 12.25
CA GLY A 21 18.60 -6.42 10.94
C GLY A 21 18.64 -7.79 10.28
N HIS A 22 17.47 -8.36 10.01
CA HIS A 22 17.37 -9.62 9.30
C HIS A 22 17.99 -9.45 7.90
N PRO A 23 18.87 -10.37 7.46
CA PRO A 23 19.49 -10.30 6.16
C PRO A 23 18.45 -10.48 5.05
N GLY A 24 18.10 -9.35 4.42
CA GLY A 24 18.03 -9.20 2.97
C GLY A 24 17.00 -10.02 2.21
N ALA A 25 15.71 -9.90 2.55
CA ALA A 25 14.70 -10.08 1.51
C ALA A 25 14.96 -9.01 0.43
N THR A 26 15.43 -9.42 -0.74
CA THR A 26 15.81 -8.50 -1.81
C THR A 26 14.56 -7.77 -2.32
N TRP A 27 14.44 -6.50 -1.94
CA TRP A 27 13.35 -5.61 -2.34
C TRP A 27 13.13 -5.59 -3.86
N GLN A 28 14.18 -5.86 -4.66
CA GLN A 28 14.17 -5.78 -6.13
C GLN A 28 13.45 -6.91 -6.88
N ALA A 29 12.82 -7.88 -6.22
CA ALA A 29 12.08 -8.92 -6.93
C ALA A 29 10.86 -8.32 -7.66
N LYS A 30 10.87 -8.37 -9.00
CA LYS A 30 9.69 -8.08 -9.83
C LYS A 30 8.59 -9.07 -9.49
N SER A 31 7.45 -8.59 -9.00
CA SER A 31 6.34 -9.45 -8.63
C SER A 31 5.25 -9.46 -9.71
N LEU A 32 4.70 -10.64 -9.99
CA LEU A 32 3.54 -10.78 -10.90
C LEU A 32 2.34 -9.90 -10.48
N PRO A 33 2.02 -9.76 -9.18
CA PRO A 33 0.97 -8.84 -8.73
C PRO A 33 1.19 -7.39 -9.16
N SER A 34 2.41 -6.84 -9.07
CA SER A 34 2.67 -5.44 -9.39
C SER A 34 2.31 -5.09 -10.84
N LYS A 35 2.60 -5.97 -11.80
CA LYS A 35 2.23 -5.74 -13.21
C LYS A 35 0.70 -5.67 -13.41
N SER A 36 -0.04 -6.56 -12.76
CA SER A 36 -1.51 -6.57 -12.81
C SER A 36 -2.10 -5.31 -12.18
N ILE A 37 -1.60 -4.94 -10.99
CA ILE A 37 -2.04 -3.76 -10.25
C ILE A 37 -1.80 -2.48 -11.06
N TYR A 38 -0.60 -2.31 -11.64
CA TYR A 38 -0.30 -1.18 -12.51
C TYR A 38 -1.23 -1.13 -13.73
N GLY A 39 -1.44 -2.26 -14.40
CA GLY A 39 -2.33 -2.33 -15.58
C GLY A 39 -3.77 -1.90 -15.25
N VAL A 40 -4.31 -2.37 -14.13
CA VAL A 40 -5.65 -1.98 -13.66
C VAL A 40 -5.69 -0.52 -13.24
N ALA A 41 -4.70 -0.04 -12.50
CA ALA A 41 -4.63 1.35 -12.04
C ALA A 41 -4.65 2.31 -13.24
N LYS A 42 -3.80 2.05 -14.23
CA LYS A 42 -3.74 2.84 -15.48
C LYS A 42 -5.05 2.78 -16.27
N ALA A 43 -5.65 1.59 -16.41
CA ALA A 43 -6.92 1.43 -17.12
C ALA A 43 -8.13 2.01 -16.36
N SER A 44 -7.94 2.46 -15.11
CA SER A 44 -9.00 3.02 -14.26
C SER A 44 -9.05 4.54 -14.28
N VAL A 45 -8.12 5.21 -14.96
CA VAL A 45 -8.11 6.67 -15.06
C VAL A 45 -9.45 7.18 -15.61
N GLY A 46 -9.99 8.22 -14.97
CA GLY A 46 -11.29 8.80 -15.29
C GLY A 46 -12.49 8.09 -14.66
N LYS A 47 -12.30 7.11 -13.77
CA LYS A 47 -13.39 6.35 -13.11
C LYS A 47 -13.52 6.68 -11.63
N GLU A 48 -14.74 6.58 -11.12
CA GLU A 48 -15.03 6.67 -9.68
C GLU A 48 -14.70 5.35 -8.97
N MET A 49 -13.42 5.17 -8.66
CA MET A 49 -12.93 3.91 -8.11
C MET A 49 -13.33 3.69 -6.65
N TRP A 50 -13.88 4.66 -5.93
CA TRP A 50 -14.29 4.53 -4.54
C TRP A 50 -15.68 3.88 -4.34
N LYS A 51 -16.47 3.72 -5.40
CA LYS A 51 -17.85 3.18 -5.32
C LYS A 51 -17.91 1.76 -4.76
N GLY A 52 -19.01 1.44 -4.07
CA GLY A 52 -19.23 0.12 -3.44
C GLY A 52 -18.75 0.01 -1.99
N PHE A 53 -18.26 1.09 -1.41
CA PHE A 53 -17.84 1.17 0.00
C PHE A 53 -18.81 1.95 0.91
N GLY A 54 -19.98 2.35 0.39
CA GLY A 54 -20.99 3.09 1.17
C GLY A 54 -20.59 4.54 1.50
N LEU A 55 -19.61 5.10 0.79
CA LEU A 55 -19.22 6.50 0.94
C LEU A 55 -20.24 7.40 0.22
N ALA A 56 -20.52 8.58 0.81
CA ALA A 56 -21.41 9.57 0.21
C ALA A 56 -20.81 10.23 -1.04
N ASN A 57 -19.48 10.40 -1.06
CA ASN A 57 -18.71 10.94 -2.17
C ASN A 57 -17.29 10.36 -2.19
N GLY A 58 -16.51 10.74 -3.20
CA GLY A 58 -15.14 10.26 -3.38
C GLY A 58 -14.04 11.06 -2.69
N THR A 59 -14.31 12.20 -2.05
CA THR A 59 -13.28 13.08 -1.48
C THR A 59 -12.39 12.37 -0.44
N LEU A 60 -12.94 11.39 0.28
CA LEU A 60 -12.21 10.57 1.25
C LEU A 60 -12.11 9.10 0.80
N GLY A 61 -12.24 8.87 -0.50
CA GLY A 61 -12.35 7.55 -1.13
C GLY A 61 -11.02 6.89 -1.50
N CYS A 62 -9.87 7.42 -1.11
CA CYS A 62 -8.57 6.95 -1.58
C CYS A 62 -8.30 5.45 -1.29
N ALA A 63 -8.50 4.99 -0.06
CA ALA A 63 -8.31 3.57 0.26
C ALA A 63 -9.40 2.67 -0.33
N ALA A 64 -10.63 3.18 -0.48
CA ALA A 64 -11.69 2.48 -1.21
C ALA A 64 -11.33 2.28 -2.68
N ALA A 65 -10.78 3.32 -3.31
CA ALA A 65 -10.32 3.31 -4.68
C ALA A 65 -9.15 2.34 -4.90
N VAL A 66 -8.11 2.42 -4.06
CA VAL A 66 -7.01 1.46 -4.07
C VAL A 66 -7.52 0.03 -3.83
N SER A 67 -8.41 -0.19 -2.85
CA SER A 67 -9.00 -1.51 -2.61
C SER A 67 -9.75 -2.06 -3.84
N ASN A 68 -10.45 -1.20 -4.60
CA ASN A 68 -11.11 -1.60 -5.84
C ASN A 68 -10.13 -1.93 -6.96
N VAL A 69 -9.05 -1.16 -7.11
CA VAL A 69 -7.94 -1.47 -8.03
C VAL A 69 -7.32 -2.82 -7.68
N LEU A 70 -6.98 -3.04 -6.41
CA LEU A 70 -6.41 -4.29 -5.92
C LEU A 70 -7.35 -5.47 -6.19
N ARG A 71 -8.64 -5.34 -5.90
CA ARG A 71 -9.63 -6.38 -6.18
C ARG A 71 -9.69 -6.73 -7.67
N GLN A 72 -9.74 -5.73 -8.54
CA GLN A 72 -9.75 -5.93 -10.00
C GLN A 72 -8.45 -6.56 -10.51
N ALA A 73 -7.33 -6.31 -9.83
CA ALA A 73 -6.05 -6.94 -10.12
C ALA A 73 -5.92 -8.38 -9.57
N GLY A 74 -6.95 -8.90 -8.90
CA GLY A 74 -7.00 -10.24 -8.31
C GLY A 74 -6.56 -10.32 -6.84
N VAL A 75 -6.31 -9.19 -6.18
CA VAL A 75 -5.95 -9.10 -4.76
C VAL A 75 -7.21 -8.86 -3.93
N SER A 76 -7.90 -9.94 -3.55
CA SER A 76 -9.20 -9.88 -2.87
C SER A 76 -9.12 -9.71 -1.34
N SER A 77 -7.92 -9.73 -0.78
CA SER A 77 -7.70 -9.73 0.67
C SER A 77 -7.90 -8.39 1.35
N VAL A 78 -8.11 -7.34 0.57
CA VAL A 78 -8.17 -5.96 1.05
C VAL A 78 -9.52 -5.36 0.70
N ARG A 79 -10.22 -4.89 1.72
CA ARG A 79 -11.54 -4.25 1.57
C ARG A 79 -11.74 -3.28 2.72
N SER A 80 -11.12 -2.11 2.63
CA SER A 80 -11.26 -1.07 3.63
C SER A 80 -11.27 0.31 2.98
N PRO A 81 -12.22 1.19 3.35
CA PRO A 81 -12.17 2.60 2.96
C PRO A 81 -11.17 3.42 3.80
N LEU A 82 -10.51 2.80 4.77
CA LEU A 82 -9.55 3.44 5.68
C LEU A 82 -8.11 2.97 5.39
N VAL A 83 -7.20 3.93 5.14
CA VAL A 83 -5.78 3.67 4.76
C VAL A 83 -5.06 2.84 5.82
N THR A 84 -5.16 3.19 7.11
CA THR A 84 -4.51 2.41 8.19
C THR A 84 -4.99 0.96 8.21
N ALA A 85 -6.29 0.72 8.09
CA ALA A 85 -6.83 -0.64 8.06
C ALA A 85 -6.44 -1.40 6.78
N MET A 86 -6.42 -0.72 5.63
CA MET A 86 -5.95 -1.27 4.36
C MET A 86 -4.49 -1.74 4.46
N ARG A 87 -3.60 -0.91 5.01
CA ARG A 87 -2.20 -1.23 5.30
C ARG A 87 -2.08 -2.48 6.18
N LEU A 88 -2.80 -2.51 7.30
CA LEU A 88 -2.76 -3.66 8.21
C LEU A 88 -3.27 -4.95 7.55
N GLN A 89 -4.32 -4.86 6.73
CA GLN A 89 -4.80 -6.00 5.94
C GLN A 89 -3.71 -6.51 4.99
N LEU A 90 -3.04 -5.63 4.25
CA LEU A 90 -1.95 -6.00 3.33
C LEU A 90 -0.78 -6.67 4.05
N LEU A 91 -0.33 -6.10 5.17
CA LEU A 91 0.84 -6.59 5.92
C LEU A 91 0.60 -7.88 6.68
N ARG A 92 -0.64 -8.16 7.10
CA ARG A 92 -0.99 -9.41 7.80
C ARG A 92 -1.11 -10.61 6.86
N GLN A 93 -1.12 -10.40 5.55
CA GLN A 93 -1.26 -11.49 4.59
C GLN A 93 0.03 -12.29 4.50
N SER A 94 -0.09 -13.61 4.44
CA SER A 94 1.03 -14.52 4.16
C SER A 94 1.59 -14.38 2.73
N ASN A 95 0.98 -13.53 1.91
CA ASN A 95 1.28 -13.33 0.48
C ASN A 95 2.59 -12.55 0.23
N GLY A 96 3.45 -12.40 1.24
CA GLY A 96 4.75 -11.76 1.12
C GLY A 96 4.66 -10.26 0.79
N CYS A 97 3.71 -9.54 1.40
CA CYS A 97 3.70 -8.07 1.35
C CYS A 97 4.89 -7.53 2.13
N LEU A 98 5.74 -6.75 1.48
CA LEU A 98 6.84 -6.04 2.13
C LEU A 98 6.47 -4.56 2.26
N GLU A 99 6.93 -3.93 3.34
CA GLU A 99 6.87 -2.49 3.53
C GLU A 99 8.27 -1.90 3.47
N ARG A 100 8.38 -0.75 2.81
CA ARG A 100 9.56 0.10 2.85
C ARG A 100 9.21 1.49 3.30
N VAL A 101 10.10 2.07 4.09
CA VAL A 101 10.03 3.46 4.53
C VAL A 101 10.64 4.34 3.45
N ILE A 102 9.85 5.28 2.93
CA ILE A 102 10.33 6.32 2.01
C ILE A 102 10.63 7.61 2.78
N ARG A 103 9.79 7.94 3.77
CA ARG A 103 9.97 9.06 4.69
C ARG A 103 9.44 8.74 6.07
N ASP A 104 10.13 9.13 7.13
CA ASP A 104 9.74 8.84 8.52
C ASP A 104 9.88 10.05 9.46
N GLY A 105 9.26 11.18 9.11
CA GLY A 105 9.33 12.39 9.91
C GLY A 105 9.26 13.66 9.08
N GLU A 106 9.76 14.76 9.64
CA GLU A 106 9.76 16.06 8.99
C GLU A 106 10.58 16.07 7.70
N GLY A 107 10.17 16.93 6.75
CA GLY A 107 10.78 17.12 5.44
C GLY A 107 9.84 17.90 4.54
N GLU A 108 10.39 18.63 3.57
CA GLU A 108 9.59 19.45 2.65
C GLU A 108 9.07 18.60 1.48
N GLU A 109 9.96 17.93 0.75
CA GLU A 109 9.63 17.20 -0.49
C GLU A 109 10.18 15.77 -0.50
N ILE A 110 9.49 14.85 -1.17
CA ILE A 110 9.93 13.45 -1.27
C ILE A 110 11.20 13.45 -2.13
N ASP A 111 12.25 12.78 -1.66
CA ASP A 111 13.49 12.66 -2.44
C ASP A 111 13.28 11.68 -3.61
N ASP A 112 13.27 12.22 -4.84
CA ASP A 112 13.14 11.45 -6.08
C ASP A 112 14.22 10.37 -6.23
N ALA A 113 15.44 10.61 -5.76
CA ALA A 113 16.50 9.60 -5.84
C ALA A 113 16.18 8.39 -4.95
N VAL A 114 15.61 8.62 -3.76
CA VAL A 114 15.14 7.55 -2.87
C VAL A 114 13.92 6.86 -3.49
N LEU A 115 12.96 7.65 -3.98
CA LEU A 115 11.73 7.14 -4.58
C LEU A 115 12.03 6.24 -5.79
N LEU A 116 12.79 6.73 -6.78
CA LEU A 116 13.07 6.04 -8.03
C LEU A 116 13.97 4.82 -7.86
N LYS A 117 14.82 4.81 -6.84
CA LYS A 117 15.63 3.63 -6.49
C LYS A 117 14.77 2.49 -5.98
N ASP A 118 13.68 2.81 -5.29
CA ASP A 118 12.92 1.86 -4.49
C ASP A 118 11.58 1.49 -5.11
N CYS A 119 10.92 2.42 -5.78
CA CYS A 119 9.60 2.23 -6.36
C CYS A 119 9.65 1.43 -7.66
N GLN A 120 8.58 0.67 -7.90
CA GLN A 120 8.27 0.14 -9.22
C GLN A 120 6.79 0.38 -9.53
N PRO A 121 6.41 0.41 -10.82
CA PRO A 121 5.01 0.48 -11.21
C PRO A 121 4.19 -0.63 -10.56
N GLY A 122 3.08 -0.26 -9.93
CA GLY A 122 2.16 -1.17 -9.24
C GLY A 122 2.43 -1.36 -7.76
N ASP A 123 3.48 -0.76 -7.20
CA ASP A 123 3.60 -0.63 -5.74
C ASP A 123 2.49 0.26 -5.18
N ILE A 124 2.14 0.06 -3.92
CA ILE A 124 1.12 0.84 -3.23
C ILE A 124 1.83 1.89 -2.38
N LEU A 125 1.57 3.16 -2.66
CA LEU A 125 2.09 4.28 -1.91
C LEU A 125 1.08 4.68 -0.82
N LEU A 126 1.55 4.80 0.42
CA LEU A 126 0.76 5.23 1.56
C LEU A 126 1.41 6.44 2.21
N ALA A 127 0.60 7.43 2.56
CA ALA A 127 1.05 8.65 3.22
C ALA A 127 0.18 8.98 4.42
N PHE A 128 0.80 9.44 5.51
CA PHE A 128 0.17 9.67 6.81
C PHE A 128 0.65 10.98 7.45
N ARG A 129 -0.27 11.70 8.11
CA ARG A 129 0.05 12.90 8.91
C ARG A 129 0.63 12.54 10.27
N ASP A 130 0.12 11.48 10.87
CA ASP A 130 0.64 10.90 12.11
C ASP A 130 1.44 9.62 11.82
N PRO A 131 2.31 9.18 12.76
CA PRO A 131 3.02 7.91 12.63
C PRO A 131 2.08 6.76 12.22
N PRO A 132 2.50 5.82 11.34
CA PRO A 132 1.62 4.74 10.84
C PRO A 132 1.11 3.76 11.90
N SER A 133 1.62 3.83 13.13
CA SER A 133 1.11 3.12 14.31
C SER A 133 -0.18 3.72 14.87
N LYS A 134 -0.48 4.98 14.56
CA LYS A 134 -1.73 5.65 14.93
C LYS A 134 -2.81 5.47 13.86
N LEU A 135 -4.06 5.61 14.29
CA LEU A 135 -5.21 5.66 13.38
C LEU A 135 -5.16 6.96 12.56
N ASN A 136 -4.98 6.84 11.25
CA ASN A 136 -5.05 7.96 10.32
C ASN A 136 -6.30 7.79 9.43
N ALA A 137 -7.28 8.67 9.62
CA ALA A 137 -8.55 8.67 8.90
C ALA A 137 -8.80 10.02 8.20
N GLY A 138 -9.72 10.03 7.24
CA GLY A 138 -10.08 11.24 6.50
C GLY A 138 -8.86 11.87 5.82
N THR A 139 -8.66 13.18 6.03
CA THR A 139 -7.56 13.96 5.44
C THR A 139 -6.19 13.69 6.07
N SER A 140 -6.12 12.88 7.13
CA SER A 140 -4.86 12.53 7.79
C SER A 140 -4.09 11.41 7.08
N ALA A 141 -4.64 10.82 6.02
CA ALA A 141 -3.92 9.88 5.18
C ALA A 141 -4.31 9.99 3.71
N HIS A 142 -3.41 9.53 2.84
CA HIS A 142 -3.68 9.35 1.42
C HIS A 142 -2.99 8.08 0.92
N CYS A 143 -3.44 7.56 -0.22
CA CYS A 143 -2.80 6.40 -0.83
C CYS A 143 -3.07 6.34 -2.33
N GLY A 144 -2.13 5.75 -3.06
CA GLY A 144 -2.20 5.56 -4.50
C GLY A 144 -1.40 4.35 -4.96
N ILE A 145 -1.34 4.15 -6.27
CA ILE A 145 -0.55 3.11 -6.93
C ILE A 145 0.55 3.79 -7.74
N MET A 146 1.80 3.40 -7.52
CA MET A 146 2.93 3.93 -8.28
C MET A 146 2.78 3.63 -9.77
N GLY A 147 2.97 4.67 -10.59
CA GLY A 147 3.07 4.60 -12.04
C GLY A 147 4.52 4.45 -12.48
N GLN A 148 4.86 5.04 -13.63
CA GLN A 148 6.23 5.13 -14.11
C GLN A 148 6.89 6.41 -13.60
N GLY A 149 8.15 6.32 -13.16
CA GLY A 149 8.87 7.47 -12.61
C GLY A 149 8.23 7.98 -11.31
N THR A 150 7.93 9.26 -11.28
CA THR A 150 7.31 10.01 -10.17
C THR A 150 5.78 10.06 -10.24
N GLN A 151 5.18 9.39 -11.23
CA GLN A 151 3.73 9.36 -11.40
C GLN A 151 3.06 8.43 -10.39
N VAL A 152 1.88 8.81 -9.92
CA VAL A 152 1.02 8.02 -9.05
C VAL A 152 -0.43 8.07 -9.55
N TYR A 153 -1.07 6.90 -9.59
CA TYR A 153 -2.51 6.80 -9.79
C TYR A 153 -3.21 6.84 -8.44
N THR A 154 -4.08 7.82 -8.24
CA THR A 154 -4.77 8.01 -6.97
C THR A 154 -6.17 8.54 -7.18
N ASN A 155 -6.98 8.50 -6.13
CA ASN A 155 -8.29 9.14 -6.11
C ASN A 155 -8.11 10.61 -5.76
N ASN A 156 -8.32 11.51 -6.72
CA ASN A 156 -8.27 12.95 -6.49
C ASN A 156 -9.32 13.33 -5.43
N TRP A 157 -8.88 13.98 -4.35
CA TRP A 157 -9.77 14.36 -3.25
C TRP A 157 -10.80 15.43 -3.66
N MET A 158 -10.55 16.17 -4.75
CA MET A 158 -11.43 17.25 -5.19
C MET A 158 -12.72 16.72 -5.81
N ASP A 159 -12.63 15.69 -6.65
CA ASP A 159 -13.75 15.19 -7.45
C ASP A 159 -14.03 13.69 -7.22
N GLY A 160 -13.15 12.96 -6.53
CA GLY A 160 -13.29 11.52 -6.34
C GLY A 160 -13.01 10.71 -7.59
N ILE A 161 -12.37 11.29 -8.60
CA ILE A 161 -12.01 10.62 -9.84
C ILE A 161 -10.61 10.02 -9.68
N TRP A 162 -10.45 8.79 -10.17
CA TRP A 162 -9.14 8.15 -10.24
C TRP A 162 -8.31 8.81 -11.34
N THR A 163 -7.18 9.41 -10.98
CA THR A 163 -6.35 10.27 -11.82
C THR A 163 -4.88 9.86 -11.73
N GLU A 164 -4.14 10.12 -12.80
CA GLU A 164 -2.68 10.08 -12.81
C GLU A 164 -2.15 11.48 -12.46
N VAL A 165 -1.27 11.57 -11.47
CA VAL A 165 -0.69 12.83 -10.99
C VAL A 165 0.77 12.64 -10.63
N GLU A 166 1.53 13.73 -10.61
CA GLU A 166 2.88 13.73 -10.02
C GLU A 166 2.78 13.53 -8.51
N ILE A 167 3.64 12.66 -7.95
CA ILE A 167 3.65 12.31 -6.52
C ILE A 167 3.71 13.56 -5.63
N HIS A 168 4.52 14.54 -6.00
CA HIS A 168 4.72 15.79 -5.27
C HIS A 168 3.43 16.60 -5.06
N GLN A 169 2.48 16.51 -6.00
CA GLN A 169 1.22 17.26 -5.92
C GLN A 169 0.32 16.83 -4.76
N MET A 170 0.45 15.57 -4.31
CA MET A 170 -0.47 14.99 -3.32
C MET A 170 0.21 14.37 -2.11
N PHE A 171 1.51 14.06 -2.16
CA PHE A 171 2.18 13.27 -1.13
C PHE A 171 3.25 14.03 -0.33
N ASP A 172 3.79 15.15 -0.84
CA ASP A 172 4.87 15.89 -0.16
C ASP A 172 4.46 16.46 1.20
N ALA A 173 3.19 16.83 1.37
CA ALA A 173 2.66 17.36 2.62
C ALA A 173 2.58 16.33 3.77
N TYR A 174 2.92 15.05 3.52
CA TYR A 174 2.81 13.99 4.52
C TYR A 174 4.19 13.62 5.09
N PRO A 175 4.40 13.72 6.42
CA PRO A 175 5.68 13.38 7.05
C PRO A 175 6.01 11.89 7.02
N TYR A 176 5.00 11.01 6.92
CA TYR A 176 5.24 9.56 6.94
C TYR A 176 4.80 8.96 5.62
N VAL A 177 5.76 8.50 4.82
CA VAL A 177 5.51 7.86 3.52
C VAL A 177 6.03 6.42 3.56
N ARG A 178 5.17 5.50 3.15
CA ARG A 178 5.43 4.05 3.09
C ARG A 178 5.12 3.53 1.70
N LEU A 179 5.92 2.58 1.27
CA LEU A 179 5.76 1.88 0.00
C LEU A 179 5.51 0.41 0.30
N LEU A 180 4.39 -0.14 -0.19
CA LEU A 180 4.08 -1.55 -0.05
C LEU A 180 4.22 -2.27 -1.39
N ARG A 181 4.85 -3.45 -1.34
CA ARG A 181 5.05 -4.32 -2.50
C ARG A 181 4.51 -5.70 -2.22
N LEU A 182 3.55 -6.14 -3.03
CA LEU A 182 2.96 -7.47 -2.95
C LEU A 182 3.83 -8.50 -3.68
N GLY A 183 3.96 -9.71 -3.12
CA GLY A 183 4.63 -10.84 -3.77
C GLY A 183 6.16 -10.76 -3.82
N ALA A 184 6.79 -9.91 -3.01
CA ALA A 184 8.25 -9.81 -2.93
C ALA A 184 8.86 -10.88 -2.00
N GLY A 185 8.06 -11.49 -1.13
CA GLY A 185 8.49 -12.57 -0.24
C GLY A 185 8.39 -13.98 -0.83
N GLY A 186 9.07 -14.27 -1.95
CA GLY A 186 9.58 -15.58 -2.38
C GLY A 186 8.69 -16.85 -2.49
N GLN A 187 7.51 -16.93 -1.85
CA GLN A 187 6.60 -18.06 -1.94
C GLN A 187 5.41 -17.67 -2.81
N MET A 188 5.53 -17.98 -4.10
CA MET A 188 4.34 -18.19 -4.91
C MET A 188 3.63 -19.41 -4.34
N ILE A 189 2.49 -19.19 -3.65
CA ILE A 189 1.51 -20.26 -3.47
C ILE A 189 0.95 -20.55 -4.87
N ASN A 190 1.64 -21.41 -5.60
CA ASN A 190 1.09 -22.08 -6.77
C ASN A 190 -0.19 -22.78 -6.31
N GLY A 191 -1.34 -22.36 -6.84
CA GLY A 191 -2.49 -23.28 -6.90
C GLY A 191 -3.86 -22.78 -6.46
N VAL A 192 -4.05 -21.54 -6.00
CA VAL A 192 -5.43 -21.05 -5.85
C VAL A 192 -5.92 -20.54 -7.21
N LYS A 193 -6.37 -21.47 -8.06
CA LYS A 193 -7.38 -21.16 -9.07
C LYS A 193 -8.58 -20.63 -8.30
N THR A 194 -8.73 -19.30 -8.24
CA THR A 194 -9.96 -18.72 -7.71
C THR A 194 -11.09 -19.18 -8.64
N ALA A 195 -12.18 -19.70 -8.07
CA ALA A 195 -13.34 -20.17 -8.81
C ALA A 195 -13.95 -19.11 -9.76
N ASP A 196 -13.55 -17.85 -9.58
CA ASP A 196 -13.92 -16.71 -10.43
C ASP A 196 -13.26 -16.73 -11.82
N SER A 197 -12.01 -17.23 -11.94
CA SER A 197 -11.35 -17.40 -13.25
C SER A 197 -12.16 -18.30 -14.18
N ASP A 198 -12.71 -19.38 -13.61
CA ASP A 198 -13.46 -20.36 -14.37
C ASP A 198 -14.87 -19.87 -14.69
N ARG A 199 -15.50 -19.08 -13.80
CA ARG A 199 -16.79 -18.42 -14.07
C ARG A 199 -16.70 -17.37 -15.18
N VAL A 200 -15.65 -16.54 -15.23
CA VAL A 200 -15.46 -15.55 -16.30
C VAL A 200 -15.21 -16.24 -17.65
N LYS A 201 -14.43 -17.32 -17.69
CA LYS A 201 -14.23 -18.12 -18.91
C LYS A 201 -15.50 -18.85 -19.34
N GLN A 202 -16.34 -19.29 -18.40
CA GLN A 202 -17.60 -19.97 -18.70
C GLN A 202 -18.67 -18.99 -19.19
N ALA A 203 -18.73 -17.77 -18.66
CA ALA A 203 -19.63 -16.71 -19.14
C ALA A 203 -19.31 -16.29 -20.59
N GLY A 204 -18.04 -16.16 -20.95
CA GLY A 204 -17.63 -15.88 -22.33
C GLY A 204 -18.04 -16.98 -23.34
N LYS A 205 -17.99 -18.25 -22.92
CA LYS A 205 -18.46 -19.38 -23.75
C LYS A 205 -19.99 -19.40 -23.94
N ILE A 206 -20.75 -18.92 -22.97
CA ILE A 206 -22.23 -18.88 -23.06
C ILE A 206 -22.69 -17.75 -23.98
N LEU A 207 -22.02 -16.59 -23.95
CA LEU A 207 -22.35 -15.46 -24.82
C LEU A 207 -22.03 -15.73 -26.29
N ASN A 208 -20.89 -16.37 -26.59
CA ASN A 208 -20.53 -16.73 -27.97
C ASN A 208 -21.45 -17.79 -28.60
N LYS A 209 -22.18 -18.58 -27.80
CA LYS A 209 -23.19 -19.52 -28.32
C LYS A 209 -24.52 -18.87 -28.72
N ARG A 210 -24.78 -17.63 -28.27
CA ARG A 210 -26.04 -16.91 -28.58
C ARG A 210 -25.92 -15.94 -29.76
N ALA A 211 -24.72 -15.54 -30.15
CA ALA A 211 -24.50 -14.62 -31.28
C ALA A 211 -24.39 -15.32 -32.65
N GLY A 212 -24.55 -16.64 -32.71
CA GLY A 212 -24.40 -17.46 -33.93
C GLY A 212 -25.67 -18.21 -34.35
N ARG A 213 -26.86 -17.70 -34.01
CA ARG A 213 -28.15 -18.16 -34.54
C ARG A 213 -28.93 -16.99 -35.08
#